data_AF-A0A382ENR0-F1
#
_entry.id   AF-A0A382ENR0-F1
#
_cell.length_a   1.000
_cell.length_b   1.000
_cell.length_c   1.000
_cell.angle_alpha   90.00
_cell.angle_beta   90.00
_cell.angle_gamma   90.00
#
_symmetry.space_group_name_H-M   'P 1'
#
loop_
_entity.id
_entity.type
_entity.pdbx_description
1 polymer ?
#
loop_
_entity_poly.entity_id
_entity_poly.type
_entity_poly.pdbx_seq_one_letter_code
_entity_poly.pdbx_strand_id
1 'polypeptide(L)' 'MIDYIFYLCVDILAWLAKATGTTYELVNILIFIIGYPVFVIVLLGVIYWQYKKIRKLQCVKLN' A
#
# COMPACT_ATOMS: atom_id res chain seq x y z
N MET A 1 23.64 0.18 5.14
CA MET A 1 22.79 0.32 3.92
C MET A 1 21.32 0.39 4.29
N ILE A 2 20.85 -0.49 5.19
CA ILE A 2 19.49 -0.44 5.76
C ILE A 2 19.25 0.88 6.51
N ASP A 3 20.23 1.37 7.27
CA ASP A 3 20.13 2.62 8.02
C ASP A 3 19.85 3.82 7.11
N TYR A 4 20.51 3.88 5.95
CA TYR A 4 20.29 4.96 4.98
C TYR A 4 18.85 4.97 4.45
N ILE A 5 18.32 3.79 4.09
CA ILE A 5 16.94 3.66 3.60
C ILE A 5 15.94 3.98 4.72
N PHE A 6 16.25 3.56 5.96
CA PHE A 6 15.43 3.85 7.13
C PHE A 6 15.38 5.35 7.40
N TYR A 7 16.53 6.03 7.47
CA TYR A 7 16.59 7.48 7.68
C TYR A 7 15.93 8.27 6.55
N LEU A 8 16.08 7.84 5.30
CA LEU A 8 15.38 8.46 4.16
C LEU A 8 13.86 8.35 4.29
N CYS A 9 13.36 7.18 4.71
CA CYS A 9 11.93 6.97 4.94
C CYS A 9 11.41 7.84 6.10
N VAL A 10 12.16 7.89 7.20
CA VAL A 10 11.84 8.72 8.37
C VAL A 10 11.84 10.20 8.01
N ASP A 11 12.79 10.67 7.20
CA ASP A 11 12.88 12.08 6.79
C ASP A 11 11.70 12.49 5.89
N ILE A 12 11.30 11.63 4.95
CA ILE A 12 10.08 11.83 4.14
C ILE A 12 8.83 11.88 5.03
N LEU A 13 8.71 10.97 6.01
CA LEU A 13 7.59 10.97 6.96
C LEU A 13 7.58 12.22 7.85
N ALA A 14 8.75 12.65 8.32
CA ALA A 14 8.90 13.83 9.15
C ALA A 14 8.59 15.12 8.36
N TRP A 15 8.95 15.16 7.07
CA TRP A 15 8.58 16.23 6.16
C TRP A 15 7.06 16.29 5.95
N LEU A 16 6.43 15.13 5.69
CA LEU A 16 4.98 15.01 5.62
C LEU A 16 4.30 15.48 6.91
N ALA A 17 4.81 15.07 8.07
CA ALA A 17 4.29 15.46 9.37
C ALA A 17 4.34 16.99 9.58
N LYS A 18 5.45 17.64 9.20
CA LYS A 18 5.55 19.10 9.21
C LYS A 18 4.54 19.76 8.27
N ALA A 19 4.32 19.19 7.09
CA ALA A 19 3.37 19.72 6.11
C ALA A 19 1.90 19.59 6.59
N THR A 20 1.53 18.50 7.25
CA THR A 20 0.20 18.30 7.84
C THR A 20 0.03 18.93 9.22
N GLY A 21 1.09 19.49 9.83
CA GLY A 21 1.06 20.06 11.17
C GLY A 21 0.91 19.03 12.29
N THR A 22 1.29 17.78 12.03
CA THR A 22 1.18 16.63 12.95
C THR A 22 2.56 16.17 13.42
N THR A 23 2.62 15.28 14.42
CA THR A 23 3.89 14.65 14.83
C THR A 23 4.23 13.46 13.93
N TYR A 24 5.53 13.16 13.82
CA TYR A 24 6.02 11.96 13.12
C TYR A 24 5.34 10.68 13.62
N GLU A 25 5.17 10.56 14.94
CA GLU A 25 4.56 9.40 15.60
C GLU A 25 3.12 9.17 15.11
N LEU A 26 2.33 10.24 15.03
CA LEU A 26 0.94 10.18 14.56
C LEU A 26 0.86 9.80 13.08
N VAL A 27 1.71 10.38 12.23
CA VAL A 27 1.75 10.04 10.79
C VAL A 27 2.15 8.59 10.60
N ASN A 28 3.13 8.11 11.35
CA ASN A 28 3.58 6.73 11.29
C ASN A 28 2.44 5.76 11.68
N ILE A 29 1.74 6.01 12.79
CA ILE A 29 0.58 5.21 13.21
C ILE A 29 -0.53 5.24 12.15
N LEU A 30 -0.83 6.41 11.59
CA LEU A 30 -1.86 6.57 10.57
C LEU A 30 -1.56 5.75 9.30
N ILE A 31 -0.30 5.75 8.85
CA ILE A 31 0.14 4.96 7.70
C ILE A 31 0.01 3.46 7.98
N PHE A 32 0.31 2.99 9.19
CA PHE A 32 0.14 1.58 9.53
C PHE A 32 -1.34 1.19 9.69
N ILE A 33 -2.17 2.03 10.29
CA ILE A 33 -3.58 1.72 10.54
C ILE A 33 -4.45 1.92 9.30
N ILE A 34 -4.13 2.87 8.42
CA ILE A 34 -4.92 3.16 7.22
C ILE A 34 -4.20 2.72 5.95
N GLY A 35 -2.93 3.11 5.80
CA GLY A 35 -2.15 2.80 4.59
C GLY A 35 -2.02 1.30 4.35
N TYR A 36 -1.67 0.53 5.38
CA TYR A 36 -1.52 -0.92 5.25
C TYR A 36 -2.83 -1.64 4.87
N PRO A 37 -3.98 -1.46 5.57
CA PRO A 37 -5.21 -2.13 5.14
C PRO A 37 -5.71 -1.66 3.79
N VAL A 38 -5.55 -0.38 3.44
CA VAL A 38 -5.88 0.10 2.09
C VAL A 38 -5.03 -0.63 1.03
N PHE A 39 -3.72 -0.77 1.28
CA PHE A 39 -2.82 -1.51 0.39
C PHE A 39 -3.25 -2.98 0.23
N VAL A 40 -3.62 -3.66 1.33
CA VAL A 40 -4.11 -5.03 1.29
C VAL A 40 -5.43 -5.15 0.52
N ILE A 41 -6.38 -4.24 0.73
CA ILE A 41 -7.66 -4.23 0.02
C ILE A 41 -7.46 -4.03 -1.48
N VAL A 42 -6.56 -3.13 -1.88
CA VAL A 42 -6.22 -2.92 -3.29
C VAL A 42 -5.64 -4.20 -3.91
N LEU A 43 -4.70 -4.85 -3.22
CA LEU A 43 -4.13 -6.13 -3.66
C LEU A 43 -5.19 -7.21 -3.83
N LEU A 44 -6.10 -7.36 -2.86
CA LEU A 44 -7.21 -8.31 -2.94
C LEU A 44 -8.13 -7.99 -4.13
N GLY A 45 -8.41 -6.70 -4.38
CA GLY A 45 -9.19 -6.25 -5.54
C GLY A 45 -8.52 -6.63 -6.87
N VAL A 46 -7.20 -6.41 -6.99
CA VAL A 46 -6.42 -6.81 -8.16
C VAL A 46 -6.48 -8.32 -8.38
N ILE A 47 -6.26 -9.11 -7.31
CA ILE A 47 -6.32 -10.58 -7.38
C ILE A 47 -7.71 -11.03 -7.83
N TYR A 48 -8.78 -10.48 -7.25
CA TYR A 48 -10.15 -10.79 -7.64
C TYR A 48 -10.42 -10.47 -9.11
N TRP A 49 -9.95 -9.32 -9.60
CA TRP A 49 -10.13 -8.93 -10.98
C TRP A 49 -9.37 -9.84 -11.95
N GLN A 50 -8.12 -10.19 -11.62
CA GLN A 50 -7.31 -11.13 -12.39
C GLN A 50 -7.94 -12.52 -12.42
N TYR A 51 -8.44 -13.00 -11.28
CA TYR A 51 -9.15 -14.28 -11.19
C TYR A 51 -10.37 -14.34 -12.10
N LYS A 52 -11.18 -13.26 -12.13
CA LYS A 52 -12.35 -13.15 -13.03
C LYS A 52 -11.95 -13.18 -14.50
N LYS A 53 -10.85 -12.51 -14.89
CA LYS A 53 -10.33 -12.54 -16.26
C LYS A 53 -9.85 -13.93 -16.66
N ILE A 54 -9.05 -14.58 -15.80
CA ILE A 54 -8.53 -15.93 -16.07
C ILE A 54 -9.67 -16.92 -16.26
N ARG A 55 -10.68 -16.90 -15.39
CA ARG A 55 -11.87 -17.77 -15.53
C ARG A 55 -12.62 -17.57 -16.84
N LYS A 56 -12.80 -16.33 -17.29
CA LYS A 56 -13.43 -16.05 -18.59
C LYS A 56 -12.61 -16.62 -19.74
N LEU A 57 -11.29 -16.44 -19.70
CA LEU A 57 -10.39 -16.97 -20.73
C LEU A 57 -10.38 -18.51 -20.75
N GLN A 58 -10.44 -19.17 -19.60
CA GLN A 58 -10.51 -20.64 -19.55
C GLN A 58 -11.84 -21.19 -20.07
N CYS A 59 -12.95 -20.49 -19.83
CA CYS A 59 -14.27 -20.88 -20.35
C CYS A 59 -14.33 -20.78 -21.88
N VAL A 60 -13.75 -19.72 -22.47
CA VAL A 60 -13.67 -19.54 -23.93
C VAL A 60 -12.78 -20.57 -24.61
N LYS A 61 -11.77 -21.12 -23.93
CA LYS A 61 -10.83 -22.09 -24.53
C LYS A 61 -11.38 -23.52 -24.58
N LEU A 62 -12.47 -23.82 -23.86
CA LEU A 62 -13.07 -25.16 -23.77
C LEU A 62 -14.33 -25.32 -24.66
N ASN A 63 -14.73 -24.27 -25.38
CA ASN A 63 -15.87 -24.23 -26.27
C ASN A 63 -15.41 -23.95 -27.70
#